data_AF-A7SIR2-F1
#
_entry.id   AF-A7SIR2-F1
#
_cell.length_a   1.000
_cell.length_b   1.000
_cell.length_c   1.000
_cell.angle_alpha   90.00
_cell.angle_beta   90.00
_cell.angle_gamma   90.00
#
_symmetry.space_group_name_H-M   'P 1'
#
loop_
_entity.id
_entity.type
_entity.pdbx_description
1 polymer ?
#
loop_
_entity_poly.entity_id
_entity_poly.type
_entity_poly.pdbx_seq_one_letter_code
_entity_poly.pdbx_strand_id
1 'polypeptide(L)'
;FYQCIRSIDNVRVQDSLCTEIVAKPDRRKVCNIQPCPARWVPGEWKKCGKTCGTGIQLRNLYCRQKMDVDGRQVDRKVEINNCPQWSRPKVTRPCQLPPCPPPNEWKTGPWRQCSVTCGTGIETRTVECMDVEQNITQEESACAEKPKPHTTRRCNPGGCKTHWFIGSSFTSCSVTCGYGVKERLVFCGRQGGDALPDSQCESRYRPRSTQRCREKRCQASWVTSEWSKCSANCGQGKQTRIVFCTNEVRNVHQQVPIYNCRHSPQPESERNCTIKECAPEWFVTSWQKCSTTCGGGSQHRIVMCLNDQGKRVGGCEVSKKPLHWQRCNTQNCPRSRWRRPDKSKDSCKDESKGMCMIVVQARFCTIKSYRERCCESCKNL
;
A
#
# COMPACT_ATOMS: atom_id res chain seq x y z
N PHE A 1 -46.71 106.38 75.43
CA PHE A 1 -45.83 107.58 75.42
C PHE A 1 -45.89 108.18 76.82
N TYR A 2 -44.74 108.50 77.43
CA TYR A 2 -44.66 109.01 78.81
C TYR A 2 -44.18 110.48 78.77
N GLN A 3 -44.65 111.33 79.70
CA GLN A 3 -44.35 112.77 79.76
C GLN A 3 -43.90 113.15 81.18
N CYS A 4 -42.89 114.01 81.33
CA CYS A 4 -42.43 114.48 82.63
C CYS A 4 -43.36 115.59 83.18
N ILE A 5 -43.92 115.39 84.36
CA ILE A 5 -44.81 116.36 85.02
C ILE A 5 -44.27 116.74 86.39
N ARG A 6 -44.45 118.00 86.77
CA ARG A 6 -44.13 118.49 88.11
C ARG A 6 -45.24 118.05 89.06
N SER A 7 -44.88 117.32 90.12
CA SER A 7 -45.81 116.58 90.97
C SER A 7 -46.82 117.42 91.76
N ILE A 8 -46.51 118.69 92.03
CA ILE A 8 -47.34 119.60 92.84
C ILE A 8 -48.52 120.18 92.06
N ASP A 9 -48.37 120.40 90.76
CA ASP A 9 -49.39 121.05 89.93
C ASP A 9 -49.68 120.30 88.63
N ASN A 10 -49.07 119.13 88.44
CA ASN A 10 -49.16 118.27 87.25
C ASN A 10 -48.88 119.00 85.93
N VAL A 11 -48.19 120.14 86.01
CA VAL A 11 -47.77 120.90 84.83
C VAL A 11 -46.59 120.18 84.20
N ARG A 12 -46.66 120.00 82.88
CA ARG A 12 -45.58 119.40 82.11
C ARG A 12 -44.33 120.27 82.24
N VAL A 13 -43.25 119.66 82.70
CA VAL A 13 -41.93 120.29 82.77
C VAL A 13 -41.02 119.69 81.71
N GLN A 14 -39.86 120.31 81.51
CA GLN A 14 -38.87 119.74 80.62
C GLN A 14 -38.46 118.35 81.12
N ASP A 15 -38.34 117.41 80.18
CA ASP A 15 -38.01 116.01 80.46
C ASP A 15 -36.65 115.87 81.19
N SER A 16 -35.78 116.88 81.12
CA SER A 16 -34.50 117.00 81.84
C SER A 16 -34.63 117.13 83.35
N LEU A 17 -35.82 117.40 83.89
CA LEU A 17 -36.11 117.47 85.33
C LEU A 17 -36.60 116.12 85.89
N CYS A 18 -36.93 115.14 85.04
CA CYS A 18 -37.20 113.76 85.43
C CYS A 18 -35.92 112.92 85.28
N THR A 19 -34.92 113.19 86.12
CA THR A 19 -33.60 112.53 86.07
C THR A 19 -33.55 111.16 86.76
N GLU A 20 -34.63 110.71 87.41
CA GLU A 20 -34.66 109.45 88.19
C GLU A 20 -35.42 108.29 87.52
N ILE A 21 -35.50 108.23 86.18
CA ILE A 21 -35.93 106.98 85.52
C ILE A 21 -34.88 106.52 84.50
N VAL A 22 -34.04 105.61 84.98
CA VAL A 22 -33.07 104.82 84.23
C VAL A 22 -33.83 103.87 83.28
N ALA A 23 -33.76 104.18 81.98
CA ALA A 23 -34.12 103.35 80.83
C ALA A 23 -35.63 103.07 80.57
N LYS A 24 -36.09 103.43 79.36
CA LYS A 24 -37.38 103.01 78.79
C LYS A 24 -37.32 101.52 78.38
N PRO A 25 -38.33 100.68 78.70
CA PRO A 25 -38.34 99.26 78.31
C PRO A 25 -38.44 99.05 76.79
N ASP A 26 -37.78 97.99 76.29
CA ASP A 26 -37.61 97.66 74.88
C ASP A 26 -38.94 97.33 74.17
N ARG A 27 -39.13 97.86 72.95
CA ARG A 27 -40.39 97.82 72.18
C ARG A 27 -40.55 96.57 71.31
N ARG A 28 -39.65 95.59 71.40
CA ARG A 28 -39.66 94.39 70.55
C ARG A 28 -40.52 93.28 71.15
N LYS A 29 -41.66 92.98 70.53
CA LYS A 29 -42.41 91.73 70.77
C LYS A 29 -41.97 90.67 69.76
N VAL A 30 -41.45 89.54 70.24
CA VAL A 30 -41.17 88.37 69.40
C VAL A 30 -42.52 87.73 69.01
N CYS A 31 -42.78 87.65 67.71
CA CYS A 31 -43.99 87.05 67.15
C CYS A 31 -43.69 85.64 66.60
N ASN A 32 -44.71 84.79 66.54
CA ASN A 32 -44.62 83.40 66.06
C ASN A 32 -43.87 82.41 66.99
N ILE A 33 -44.09 82.53 68.30
CA ILE A 33 -43.49 81.69 69.37
C ILE A 33 -43.91 80.21 69.36
N GLN A 34 -44.85 79.81 68.49
CA GLN A 34 -45.28 78.42 68.38
C GLN A 34 -44.32 77.65 67.47
N PRO A 35 -43.70 76.55 67.96
CA PRO A 35 -42.78 75.78 67.15
C PRO A 35 -43.51 75.17 65.95
N CYS A 36 -42.87 75.19 64.79
CA CYS A 36 -43.46 74.62 63.56
C CYS A 36 -43.77 73.13 63.77
N PRO A 37 -44.75 72.54 63.04
CA PRO A 37 -45.00 71.10 63.10
C PRO A 37 -43.74 70.29 62.78
N ALA A 38 -43.51 69.22 63.54
CA ALA A 38 -42.34 68.38 63.33
C ALA A 38 -42.47 67.58 62.02
N ARG A 39 -41.36 67.39 61.31
CA ARG A 39 -41.32 66.74 60.00
C ARG A 39 -40.28 65.62 59.96
N TRP A 40 -40.61 64.58 59.20
CA TRP A 40 -39.69 63.48 58.95
C TRP A 40 -38.50 63.95 58.13
N VAL A 41 -37.32 63.54 58.57
CA VAL A 41 -36.09 63.68 57.79
C VAL A 41 -35.51 62.28 57.55
N PRO A 42 -35.47 61.82 56.30
CA PRO A 42 -34.82 60.56 55.99
C PRO A 42 -33.30 60.72 56.11
N GLY A 43 -32.66 59.81 56.85
CA GLY A 43 -31.21 59.65 56.81
C GLY A 43 -30.74 58.96 55.53
N GLU A 44 -29.43 58.83 55.40
CA GLU A 44 -28.81 58.12 54.27
C GLU A 44 -29.16 56.64 54.27
N TRP A 45 -29.21 56.07 53.06
CA TRP A 45 -29.39 54.64 52.89
C TRP A 45 -28.14 53.89 53.35
N LYS A 46 -28.33 52.94 54.25
CA LYS A 46 -27.27 52.00 54.65
C LYS A 46 -26.92 51.08 53.46
N LYS A 47 -25.79 50.38 53.60
CA LYS A 47 -25.38 49.34 52.65
C LYS A 47 -26.51 48.31 52.45
N CYS A 48 -26.56 47.75 51.25
CA CYS A 48 -27.54 46.70 50.91
C CYS A 48 -27.38 45.53 51.89
N GLY A 49 -28.50 44.97 52.38
CA GLY A 49 -28.46 43.86 53.35
C GLY A 49 -27.87 42.57 52.78
N LYS A 50 -27.76 42.47 51.45
CA LYS A 50 -27.03 41.40 50.75
C LYS A 50 -25.80 41.96 50.06
N THR A 51 -24.81 41.12 49.82
CA THR A 51 -23.57 41.44 49.08
C THR A 51 -23.66 41.13 47.59
N CYS A 52 -24.66 40.36 47.15
CA CYS A 52 -24.94 40.03 45.76
C CYS A 52 -26.46 39.82 45.54
N GLY A 53 -26.89 39.88 44.28
CA GLY A 53 -28.27 39.68 43.88
C GLY A 53 -29.25 40.75 44.39
N THR A 54 -30.52 40.37 44.54
CA THR A 54 -31.60 41.28 44.96
C THR A 54 -31.68 41.36 46.48
N GLY A 55 -31.49 42.56 47.02
CA GLY A 55 -31.52 42.85 48.46
C GLY A 55 -32.36 44.07 48.82
N ILE A 56 -32.34 44.44 50.10
CA ILE A 56 -33.05 45.61 50.64
C ILE A 56 -32.04 46.52 51.34
N GLN A 57 -32.10 47.82 51.04
CA GLN A 57 -31.43 48.86 51.80
C GLN A 57 -32.37 49.42 52.87
N LEU A 58 -31.81 49.74 54.03
CA LEU A 58 -32.51 50.34 55.15
C LEU A 58 -32.01 51.77 55.35
N ARG A 59 -32.89 52.70 55.71
CA ARG A 59 -32.51 54.03 56.18
C ARG A 59 -33.14 54.32 57.52
N ASN A 60 -32.46 55.11 58.34
CA ASN A 60 -33.03 55.62 59.57
C ASN A 60 -33.87 56.86 59.28
N LEU A 61 -34.94 57.07 60.05
CA LEU A 61 -35.71 58.31 60.02
C LEU A 61 -35.51 59.03 61.34
N TYR A 62 -35.46 60.36 61.30
CA TYR A 62 -35.50 61.17 62.51
C TYR A 62 -36.51 62.30 62.35
N CYS A 63 -37.03 62.76 63.49
CA CYS A 63 -38.00 63.83 63.54
C CYS A 63 -37.27 65.15 63.81
N ARG A 64 -37.55 66.17 63.00
CA ARG A 64 -36.96 67.50 63.12
C ARG A 64 -38.05 68.54 63.29
N GLN A 65 -37.85 69.46 64.24
CA GLN A 65 -38.75 70.57 64.50
C GLN A 65 -37.97 71.88 64.55
N LYS A 66 -38.49 72.93 63.90
CA LYS A 66 -37.95 74.28 64.00
C LYS A 66 -38.46 74.93 65.27
N MET A 67 -37.55 75.33 66.15
CA MET A 67 -37.86 76.04 67.40
C MET A 67 -37.12 77.38 67.40
N ASP A 68 -37.74 78.42 67.94
CA ASP A 68 -37.10 79.72 68.15
C ASP A 68 -36.40 79.73 69.51
N VAL A 69 -35.07 79.91 69.51
CA VAL A 69 -34.25 80.09 70.72
C VAL A 69 -33.60 81.45 70.61
N ASP A 70 -33.91 82.36 71.53
CA ASP A 70 -33.38 83.74 71.59
C ASP A 70 -33.50 84.53 70.27
N GLY A 71 -34.64 84.37 69.57
CA GLY A 71 -34.93 85.08 68.31
C GLY A 71 -34.28 84.49 67.06
N ARG A 72 -33.64 83.31 67.17
CA ARG A 72 -33.06 82.57 66.04
C ARG A 72 -33.76 81.21 65.86
N GLN A 73 -34.25 80.95 64.64
CA GLN A 73 -34.81 79.65 64.29
C GLN A 73 -33.70 78.59 64.22
N VAL A 74 -33.79 77.60 65.09
CA VAL A 74 -32.89 76.44 65.12
C VAL A 74 -33.66 75.15 64.85
N ASP A 75 -33.05 74.29 64.05
CA ASP A 75 -33.55 72.94 63.79
C ASP A 75 -33.14 72.04 64.97
N ARG A 76 -34.11 71.51 65.73
CA ARG A 76 -33.87 70.55 66.82
C ARG A 76 -34.39 69.17 66.44
N LYS A 77 -33.62 68.13 66.79
CA LYS A 77 -34.06 66.74 66.70
C LYS A 77 -34.99 66.43 67.88
N VAL A 78 -36.21 65.98 67.59
CA VAL A 78 -37.24 65.66 68.57
C VAL A 78 -37.57 64.17 68.52
N GLU A 79 -38.34 63.70 69.51
CA GLU A 79 -38.78 62.30 69.56
C GLU A 79 -39.62 61.91 68.35
N ILE A 80 -39.52 60.64 67.97
CA ILE A 80 -40.09 60.12 66.72
C ILE A 80 -41.62 60.17 66.70
N ASN A 81 -42.25 60.13 67.87
CA ASN A 81 -43.71 60.18 68.05
C ASN A 81 -44.30 61.56 67.72
N ASN A 82 -43.49 62.63 67.74
CA ASN A 82 -43.94 63.99 67.43
C ASN A 82 -44.11 64.23 65.92
N CYS A 83 -43.66 63.30 65.07
CA CYS A 83 -43.82 63.39 63.63
C CYS A 83 -45.10 62.72 63.14
N PRO A 84 -45.84 63.31 62.17
CA PRO A 84 -47.09 62.76 61.68
C PRO A 84 -46.91 61.44 60.92
N GLN A 85 -47.62 60.38 61.32
CA GLN A 85 -47.49 59.04 60.73
C GLN A 85 -47.89 58.98 59.25
N TRP A 86 -48.90 59.74 58.83
CA TRP A 86 -49.37 59.77 57.43
C TRP A 86 -48.30 60.27 56.45
N SER A 87 -47.30 61.01 56.93
CA SER A 87 -46.19 61.52 56.14
C SER A 87 -44.90 60.69 56.29
N ARG A 88 -44.94 59.54 56.98
CA ARG A 88 -43.77 58.71 57.27
C ARG A 88 -43.18 58.12 55.98
N PRO A 89 -41.94 58.46 55.59
CA PRO A 89 -41.32 57.91 54.40
C PRO A 89 -41.03 56.41 54.53
N LYS A 90 -40.96 55.68 53.40
CA LYS A 90 -40.54 54.27 53.38
C LYS A 90 -39.12 54.13 53.95
N VAL A 91 -38.94 53.18 54.87
CA VAL A 91 -37.63 52.88 55.49
C VAL A 91 -36.83 51.83 54.74
N THR A 92 -37.44 51.18 53.75
CA THR A 92 -36.86 50.14 52.90
C THR A 92 -36.90 50.56 51.42
N ARG A 93 -35.88 50.14 50.66
CA ARG A 93 -35.82 50.26 49.20
C ARG A 93 -35.10 49.04 48.61
N PRO A 94 -35.52 48.52 47.43
CA PRO A 94 -34.77 47.48 46.75
C PRO A 94 -33.38 47.98 46.33
N CYS A 95 -32.39 47.09 46.40
CA CYS A 95 -31.07 47.23 45.79
C CYS A 95 -30.81 46.03 44.87
N GLN A 96 -30.26 46.30 43.69
CA GLN A 96 -29.77 45.29 42.75
C GLN A 96 -28.26 45.34 42.76
N LEU A 97 -27.64 44.24 43.18
CA LEU A 97 -26.20 44.03 43.12
C LEU A 97 -25.87 43.02 42.01
N PRO A 98 -24.58 42.87 41.63
CA PRO A 98 -24.17 41.81 40.71
C PRO A 98 -24.75 40.45 41.12
N PRO A 99 -25.09 39.59 40.14
CA PRO A 99 -25.62 38.25 40.43
C PRO A 99 -24.68 37.51 41.38
N CYS A 100 -25.26 36.73 42.30
CA CYS A 100 -24.47 35.94 43.23
C CYS A 100 -23.61 34.92 42.45
N PRO A 101 -22.37 34.69 42.89
CA PRO A 101 -21.59 33.60 42.33
C PRO A 101 -22.39 32.29 42.47
N PRO A 102 -22.34 31.41 41.47
CA PRO A 102 -23.03 30.13 41.56
C PRO A 102 -22.50 29.35 42.78
N PRO A 103 -23.37 28.64 43.51
CA PRO A 103 -22.97 27.90 44.70
C PRO A 103 -21.98 26.77 44.36
N ASN A 104 -22.06 26.23 43.14
CA ASN A 104 -21.23 25.12 42.69
C ASN A 104 -20.46 25.47 41.41
N GLU A 105 -19.22 25.02 41.33
CA GLU A 105 -18.38 25.18 40.15
C GLU A 105 -17.57 23.92 39.84
N TRP A 106 -17.35 23.68 38.54
CA TRP A 106 -16.48 22.60 38.08
C TRP A 106 -15.01 22.95 38.38
N LYS A 107 -14.37 22.14 39.24
CA LYS A 107 -12.95 22.25 39.52
C LYS A 107 -12.21 21.14 38.77
N THR A 108 -11.16 21.53 38.05
CA THR A 108 -10.34 20.59 37.28
C THR A 108 -9.01 20.35 37.97
N GLY A 109 -8.64 19.08 38.16
CA GLY A 109 -7.31 18.69 38.62
C GLY A 109 -6.23 18.90 37.54
N PRO A 110 -4.94 18.71 37.89
CA PRO A 110 -3.86 18.72 36.92
C PRO A 110 -4.01 17.58 35.91
N TRP A 111 -3.52 17.79 34.70
CA TRP A 111 -3.39 16.71 33.72
C TRP A 111 -2.38 15.68 34.21
N ARG A 112 -2.76 14.41 34.16
CA ARG A 112 -1.84 13.29 34.36
C ARG A 112 -0.85 13.22 33.22
N GLN A 113 0.22 12.44 33.41
CA GLN A 113 1.21 12.19 32.37
C GLN A 113 0.56 11.58 31.12
N CYS A 114 1.07 11.97 29.94
CA CYS A 114 0.63 11.43 28.66
C CYS A 114 0.70 9.90 28.65
N SER A 115 -0.33 9.25 28.09
CA SER A 115 -0.41 7.79 27.97
C SER A 115 0.75 7.16 27.18
N VAL A 116 1.51 7.98 26.44
CA VAL A 116 2.69 7.58 25.67
C VAL A 116 3.87 8.48 26.01
N THR A 117 5.09 7.95 25.88
CA THR A 117 6.34 8.71 26.07
C THR A 117 6.81 9.40 24.78
N CYS A 118 6.26 9.02 23.63
CA CYS A 118 6.48 9.64 22.32
C CYS A 118 5.28 9.37 21.40
N GLY A 119 5.10 10.18 20.36
CA GLY A 119 3.99 10.06 19.41
C GLY A 119 2.69 10.67 19.94
N THR A 120 1.55 10.26 19.41
CA THR A 120 0.25 10.80 19.84
C THR A 120 -0.33 9.93 20.95
N GLY A 121 -0.68 10.55 22.08
CA GLY A 121 -1.36 9.89 23.19
C GLY A 121 -2.51 10.72 23.75
N ILE A 122 -3.00 10.32 24.91
CA ILE A 122 -4.08 10.97 25.64
C ILE A 122 -3.64 11.27 27.06
N GLU A 123 -3.90 12.47 27.54
CA GLU A 123 -3.81 12.84 28.95
C GLU A 123 -5.20 12.87 29.55
N THR A 124 -5.31 12.43 30.81
CA THR A 124 -6.55 12.45 31.59
C THR A 124 -6.42 13.39 32.77
N ARG A 125 -7.52 14.03 33.16
CA ARG A 125 -7.60 14.82 34.40
C ARG A 125 -8.90 14.54 35.14
N THR A 126 -8.91 14.81 36.44
CA THR A 126 -10.12 14.76 37.25
C THR A 126 -10.93 16.06 37.07
N VAL A 127 -12.25 15.92 37.05
CA VAL A 127 -13.20 17.04 36.97
C VAL A 127 -14.29 16.75 38.01
N GLU A 128 -14.36 17.58 39.03
CA GLU A 128 -15.27 17.40 40.17
C GLU A 128 -16.11 18.65 40.33
N CYS A 129 -17.39 18.48 40.69
CA CYS A 129 -18.27 19.58 41.06
C CYS A 129 -18.02 19.91 42.53
N MET A 130 -17.66 21.16 42.84
CA MET A 130 -17.42 21.60 44.23
C MET A 130 -18.30 22.77 44.61
N ASP A 131 -18.76 22.76 45.86
CA ASP A 131 -19.37 23.92 46.50
C ASP A 131 -18.29 24.98 46.79
N VAL A 132 -18.53 26.23 46.38
CA VAL A 132 -17.56 27.33 46.48
C VAL A 132 -17.38 27.82 47.92
N GLU A 133 -18.39 27.67 48.78
CA GLU A 133 -18.35 28.14 50.17
C GLU A 133 -17.79 27.09 51.12
N GLN A 134 -18.17 25.82 50.93
CA GLN A 134 -17.78 24.71 51.79
C GLN A 134 -16.56 23.95 51.29
N ASN A 135 -16.19 24.12 50.01
CA ASN A 135 -15.10 23.40 49.33
C ASN A 135 -15.26 21.87 49.45
N ILE A 136 -16.52 21.40 49.37
CA ILE A 136 -16.92 19.99 49.42
C ILE A 136 -17.33 19.54 48.02
N THR A 137 -16.96 18.31 47.65
CA THR A 137 -17.37 17.67 46.41
C THR A 137 -18.86 17.33 46.44
N GLN A 138 -19.60 17.78 45.43
CA GLN A 138 -21.03 17.58 45.27
C GLN A 138 -21.33 16.66 44.08
N GLU A 139 -22.59 16.26 43.93
CA GLU A 139 -23.06 15.52 42.77
C GLU A 139 -22.90 16.32 41.47
N GLU A 140 -22.67 15.64 40.34
CA GLU A 140 -22.47 16.30 39.03
C GLU A 140 -23.68 17.13 38.57
N SER A 141 -24.88 16.75 39.01
CA SER A 141 -26.13 17.47 38.74
C SER A 141 -26.08 18.92 39.26
N ALA A 142 -25.35 19.16 40.35
CA ALA A 142 -25.26 20.45 41.02
C ALA A 142 -24.47 21.51 40.21
N CYS A 143 -23.65 21.07 39.23
CA CYS A 143 -22.90 21.92 38.30
C CYS A 143 -23.43 21.86 36.86
N ALA A 144 -24.58 21.22 36.62
CA ALA A 144 -25.11 20.94 35.28
C ALA A 144 -25.47 22.20 34.46
N GLU A 145 -25.64 23.36 35.11
CA GLU A 145 -25.89 24.63 34.42
C GLU A 145 -24.71 25.07 33.52
N LYS A 146 -23.49 24.60 33.81
CA LYS A 146 -22.30 24.85 33.00
C LYS A 146 -21.82 23.56 32.35
N PRO A 147 -21.32 23.61 31.09
CA PRO A 147 -20.81 22.43 30.42
C PRO A 147 -19.62 21.84 31.19
N LYS A 148 -19.68 20.52 31.43
CA LYS A 148 -18.61 19.79 32.10
C LYS A 148 -17.31 19.91 31.29
N PRO A 149 -16.20 20.36 31.89
CA PRO A 149 -14.91 20.44 31.22
C PRO A 149 -14.44 19.06 30.71
N HIS A 150 -13.67 19.06 29.62
CA HIS A 150 -13.11 17.82 29.07
C HIS A 150 -12.21 17.10 30.09
N THR A 151 -12.43 15.79 30.25
CA THR A 151 -11.63 14.89 31.10
C THR A 151 -10.43 14.31 30.36
N THR A 152 -10.41 14.39 29.02
CA THR A 152 -9.35 13.88 28.15
C THR A 152 -8.87 14.96 27.17
N ARG A 153 -7.57 14.94 26.84
CA ARG A 153 -7.02 15.72 25.73
C ARG A 153 -5.93 14.95 25.00
N ARG A 154 -5.65 15.33 23.76
CA ARG A 154 -4.51 14.78 23.00
C ARG A 154 -3.20 15.39 23.49
N CYS A 155 -2.18 14.55 23.63
CA CYS A 155 -0.80 14.94 23.91
C CYS A 155 0.12 14.41 22.79
N ASN A 156 1.19 15.15 22.49
CA ASN A 156 2.25 14.68 21.60
C ASN A 156 3.61 15.05 22.20
N PRO A 157 4.27 14.13 22.94
CA PRO A 157 5.57 14.39 23.56
C PRO A 157 6.73 14.49 22.55
N GLY A 158 6.48 14.28 21.25
CA GLY A 158 7.49 14.36 20.19
C GLY A 158 7.56 13.08 19.35
N GLY A 159 8.32 13.11 18.26
CA GLY A 159 8.48 11.94 17.38
C GLY A 159 9.17 10.77 18.09
N CYS A 160 8.63 9.56 17.93
CA CYS A 160 9.31 8.36 18.42
C CYS A 160 10.60 8.13 17.64
N LYS A 161 11.73 8.04 18.33
CA LYS A 161 13.00 7.68 17.71
C LYS A 161 12.91 6.28 17.13
N THR A 162 13.21 6.16 15.84
CA THR A 162 13.24 4.91 15.10
C THR A 162 14.68 4.54 14.82
N HIS A 163 14.97 3.24 14.89
CA HIS A 163 16.31 2.72 14.66
C HIS A 163 16.23 1.44 13.82
N TRP A 164 17.32 1.15 13.11
CA TRP A 164 17.49 -0.11 12.42
C TRP A 164 17.92 -1.19 13.41
N PHE A 165 17.20 -2.30 13.43
CA PHE A 165 17.51 -3.46 14.26
C PHE A 165 17.99 -4.63 13.40
N ILE A 166 18.92 -5.41 13.95
CA ILE A 166 19.36 -6.69 13.39
C ILE A 166 18.60 -7.77 14.15
N GLY A 167 17.62 -8.39 13.49
CA GLY A 167 16.73 -9.39 14.10
C GLY A 167 17.31 -10.80 14.14
N SER A 168 18.36 -11.07 13.35
CA SER A 168 18.97 -12.39 13.31
C SER A 168 20.45 -12.33 12.95
N SER A 169 21.15 -13.42 13.28
CA SER A 169 22.42 -13.76 12.65
C SER A 169 22.22 -14.03 11.15
N PHE A 170 23.32 -14.01 10.39
CA PHE A 170 23.28 -14.46 8.99
C PHE A 170 22.91 -15.94 8.90
N THR A 171 22.10 -16.27 7.90
CA THR A 171 21.80 -17.64 7.48
C THR A 171 23.05 -18.34 6.94
N SER A 172 22.95 -19.66 6.76
CA SER A 172 23.93 -20.42 5.97
C SER A 172 24.01 -19.89 4.54
N CYS A 173 25.14 -20.14 3.85
CA CYS A 173 25.32 -19.71 2.48
C CYS A 173 24.23 -20.32 1.57
N SER A 174 23.69 -19.54 0.63
CA SER A 174 22.65 -19.97 -0.32
C SER A 174 23.09 -21.10 -1.26
N VAL A 175 24.35 -21.51 -1.22
CA VAL A 175 24.95 -22.57 -2.03
C VAL A 175 25.80 -23.46 -1.14
N THR A 176 25.96 -24.73 -1.53
CA THR A 176 26.84 -25.70 -0.88
C THR A 176 28.28 -25.67 -1.44
N CYS A 177 28.48 -24.97 -2.56
CA CYS A 177 29.76 -24.78 -3.23
C CYS A 177 29.75 -23.49 -4.08
N GLY A 178 30.91 -22.93 -4.38
CA GLY A 178 31.04 -21.74 -5.24
C GLY A 178 30.67 -20.43 -4.54
N TYR A 179 30.07 -19.49 -5.28
CA TYR A 179 29.73 -18.15 -4.79
C TYR A 179 28.23 -18.04 -4.48
N GLY A 180 27.91 -17.61 -3.28
CA GLY A 180 26.54 -17.41 -2.83
C GLY A 180 26.36 -16.14 -2.01
N VAL A 181 25.19 -16.04 -1.41
CA VAL A 181 24.84 -14.98 -0.46
C VAL A 181 24.30 -15.61 0.82
N LYS A 182 24.58 -14.96 1.94
CA LYS A 182 23.92 -15.20 3.22
C LYS A 182 23.09 -13.99 3.59
N GLU A 183 21.93 -14.22 4.18
CA GLU A 183 20.94 -13.20 4.46
C GLU A 183 20.69 -13.10 5.96
N ARG A 184 20.31 -11.94 6.45
CA ARG A 184 19.88 -11.73 7.84
C ARG A 184 18.72 -10.78 7.89
N LEU A 185 17.90 -10.91 8.93
CA LEU A 185 16.77 -10.02 9.15
C LEU A 185 17.27 -8.65 9.62
N VAL A 186 16.94 -7.61 8.86
CA VAL A 186 17.18 -6.20 9.21
C VAL A 186 15.87 -5.46 9.02
N PHE A 187 15.38 -4.81 10.07
CA PHE A 187 14.09 -4.12 10.05
C PHE A 187 14.16 -2.78 10.77
N CYS A 188 13.34 -1.83 10.32
CA CYS A 188 13.12 -0.57 11.03
C CYS A 188 12.16 -0.82 12.20
N GLY A 189 12.42 -0.25 13.37
CA GLY A 189 11.52 -0.42 14.51
C GLY A 189 11.63 0.68 15.55
N ARG A 190 10.78 0.56 16.58
CA ARG A 190 10.83 1.37 17.80
C ARG A 190 11.40 0.56 18.96
N GLN A 191 11.88 1.26 19.98
CA GLN A 191 12.33 0.67 21.25
C GLN A 191 11.10 -0.01 21.90
N GLY A 192 10.97 -1.33 21.72
CA GLY A 192 9.75 -2.08 22.03
C GLY A 192 9.52 -3.30 21.13
N GLY A 193 10.21 -3.39 19.98
CA GLY A 193 10.18 -4.56 19.10
C GLY A 193 9.15 -4.48 17.98
N ASP A 194 8.38 -3.40 17.89
CA ASP A 194 7.44 -3.15 16.79
C ASP A 194 8.19 -2.91 15.49
N ALA A 195 7.93 -3.76 14.49
CA ALA A 195 8.43 -3.57 13.14
C ALA A 195 7.65 -2.45 12.45
N LEU A 196 8.37 -1.49 11.89
CA LEU A 196 7.84 -0.35 11.15
C LEU A 196 8.24 -0.44 9.67
N PRO A 197 7.53 0.29 8.79
CA PRO A 197 7.96 0.46 7.41
C PRO A 197 9.37 1.06 7.32
N ASP A 198 10.17 0.58 6.37
CA ASP A 198 11.55 1.03 6.12
C ASP A 198 11.68 2.56 5.95
N SER A 199 10.63 3.24 5.46
CA SER A 199 10.59 4.69 5.26
C SER A 199 10.64 5.51 6.55
N GLN A 200 10.32 4.89 7.69
CA GLN A 200 10.37 5.54 9.00
C GLN A 200 11.78 5.57 9.60
N CYS A 201 12.74 4.88 8.97
CA CYS A 201 14.15 4.91 9.36
C CYS A 201 15.00 5.51 8.24
N GLU A 202 16.05 6.23 8.62
CA GLU A 202 16.97 6.81 7.64
C GLU A 202 17.77 5.71 6.92
N SER A 203 17.66 5.65 5.59
CA SER A 203 18.28 4.58 4.79
C SER A 203 19.80 4.54 4.88
N ARG A 204 20.47 5.68 5.15
CA ARG A 204 21.93 5.76 5.30
C ARG A 204 22.48 4.92 6.44
N TYR A 205 21.67 4.67 7.46
CA TYR A 205 22.04 3.86 8.63
C TYR A 205 21.58 2.41 8.52
N ARG A 206 20.94 2.00 7.40
CA ARG A 206 20.46 0.63 7.22
C ARG A 206 21.63 -0.35 7.17
N PRO A 207 21.73 -1.30 8.11
CA PRO A 207 22.73 -2.35 8.05
C PRO A 207 22.54 -3.23 6.81
N ARG A 208 23.63 -3.81 6.30
CA ARG A 208 23.54 -4.78 5.21
C ARG A 208 22.71 -5.99 5.62
N SER A 209 21.65 -6.30 4.89
CA SER A 209 20.86 -7.53 5.05
C SER A 209 21.49 -8.72 4.34
N THR A 210 22.33 -8.48 3.33
CA THR A 210 22.97 -9.51 2.51
C THR A 210 24.49 -9.43 2.57
N GLN A 211 25.16 -10.57 2.64
CA GLN A 211 26.62 -10.68 2.56
C GLN A 211 27.01 -11.79 1.57
N ARG A 212 28.08 -11.55 0.79
CA ARG A 212 28.65 -12.57 -0.11
C ARG A 212 29.37 -13.65 0.68
N CYS A 213 29.19 -14.91 0.29
CA CYS A 213 29.91 -16.06 0.82
C CYS A 213 30.60 -16.83 -0.32
N ARG A 214 31.70 -17.50 0.02
CA ARG A 214 32.48 -18.32 -0.90
C ARG A 214 32.72 -19.68 -0.24
N GLU A 215 32.03 -20.67 -0.77
CA GLU A 215 32.19 -22.07 -0.37
C GLU A 215 33.31 -22.74 -1.17
N LYS A 216 33.55 -24.02 -0.85
CA LYS A 216 34.45 -24.89 -1.63
C LYS A 216 34.11 -24.86 -3.12
N ARG A 217 35.10 -25.09 -3.99
CA ARG A 217 34.85 -25.15 -5.44
C ARG A 217 33.84 -26.25 -5.75
N CYS A 218 32.85 -25.94 -6.59
CA CYS A 218 31.87 -26.92 -7.04
C CYS A 218 32.56 -27.99 -7.88
N GLN A 219 32.40 -29.25 -7.49
CA GLN A 219 32.96 -30.40 -8.18
C GLN A 219 32.02 -30.81 -9.31
N ALA A 220 32.55 -30.83 -10.52
CA ALA A 220 31.78 -31.26 -11.68
C ALA A 220 31.55 -32.78 -11.63
N SER A 221 30.44 -33.26 -12.17
CA SER A 221 30.11 -34.68 -12.24
C SER A 221 29.51 -35.05 -13.60
N TRP A 222 29.66 -36.31 -13.97
CA TRP A 222 29.06 -36.86 -15.19
C TRP A 222 27.56 -37.06 -15.00
N VAL A 223 26.78 -36.48 -15.90
CA VAL A 223 25.34 -36.69 -15.97
C VAL A 223 25.02 -37.39 -17.28
N THR A 224 24.11 -38.36 -17.21
CA THR A 224 23.69 -39.13 -18.38
C THR A 224 22.18 -39.02 -18.57
N SER A 225 21.73 -38.98 -19.82
CA SER A 225 20.32 -39.12 -20.14
C SER A 225 19.88 -40.58 -20.08
N GLU A 226 18.57 -40.79 -20.16
CA GLU A 226 18.02 -42.10 -20.50
C GLU A 226 18.55 -42.60 -21.86
N TRP A 227 18.59 -43.92 -22.00
CA TRP A 227 18.99 -44.57 -23.25
C TRP A 227 17.94 -44.38 -24.34
N SER A 228 18.39 -44.19 -25.59
CA SER A 228 17.51 -44.17 -26.76
C SER A 228 16.81 -45.52 -26.95
N LYS A 229 15.78 -45.57 -27.80
CA LYS A 229 15.30 -46.83 -28.36
C LYS A 229 16.44 -47.51 -29.14
N CYS A 230 16.37 -48.84 -29.26
CA CYS A 230 17.33 -49.60 -30.06
C CYS A 230 17.24 -49.16 -31.53
N SER A 231 18.38 -49.04 -32.19
CA SER A 231 18.45 -48.66 -33.61
C SER A 231 17.82 -49.68 -34.55
N ALA A 232 17.75 -50.94 -34.12
CA ALA A 232 17.11 -52.03 -34.84
C ALA A 232 15.74 -52.34 -34.23
N ASN A 233 14.79 -52.78 -35.06
CA ASN A 233 13.46 -53.23 -34.63
C ASN A 233 13.39 -54.74 -34.31
N CYS A 234 14.43 -55.49 -34.68
CA CYS A 234 14.64 -56.90 -34.40
C CYS A 234 16.15 -57.19 -34.48
N GLY A 235 16.61 -58.27 -33.85
CA GLY A 235 18.02 -58.66 -33.86
C GLY A 235 18.94 -57.69 -33.10
N GLN A 236 20.17 -57.52 -33.59
CA GLN A 236 21.19 -56.68 -32.95
C GLN A 236 21.08 -55.22 -33.40
N GLY A 237 21.17 -54.30 -32.45
CA GLY A 237 21.24 -52.87 -32.71
C GLY A 237 22.06 -52.15 -31.64
N LYS A 238 21.99 -50.82 -31.66
CA LYS A 238 22.69 -49.94 -30.72
C LYS A 238 21.71 -48.97 -30.05
N GLN A 239 21.94 -48.67 -28.78
CA GLN A 239 21.30 -47.58 -28.05
C GLN A 239 22.34 -46.52 -27.76
N THR A 240 21.95 -45.26 -27.91
CA THR A 240 22.79 -44.11 -27.59
C THR A 240 22.18 -43.32 -26.44
N ARG A 241 23.01 -42.69 -25.61
CA ARG A 241 22.57 -41.73 -24.60
C ARG A 241 23.47 -40.50 -24.61
N ILE A 242 22.95 -39.39 -24.10
CA ILE A 242 23.71 -38.15 -23.97
C ILE A 242 24.52 -38.24 -22.67
N VAL A 243 25.83 -37.97 -22.78
CA VAL A 243 26.75 -37.91 -21.64
C VAL A 243 27.39 -36.53 -21.64
N PHE A 244 27.21 -35.79 -20.55
CA PHE A 244 27.74 -34.43 -20.43
C PHE A 244 28.25 -34.17 -19.02
N CYS A 245 29.24 -33.30 -18.92
CA CYS A 245 29.82 -32.90 -17.65
C CYS A 245 29.04 -31.69 -17.13
N THR A 246 28.56 -31.76 -15.89
CA THR A 246 27.82 -30.66 -15.26
C THR A 246 28.47 -30.23 -13.98
N ASN A 247 28.19 -29.01 -13.55
CA ASN A 247 28.48 -28.54 -12.22
C ASN A 247 27.18 -28.08 -11.56
N GLU A 248 26.94 -28.49 -10.32
CA GLU A 248 25.74 -28.08 -9.59
C GLU A 248 26.00 -26.72 -8.94
N VAL A 249 25.39 -25.67 -9.48
CA VAL A 249 25.51 -24.31 -8.96
C VAL A 249 24.11 -23.82 -8.64
N ARG A 250 23.84 -23.52 -7.36
CA ARG A 250 22.51 -23.10 -6.87
C ARG A 250 21.39 -24.13 -7.18
N ASN A 251 21.69 -25.42 -7.03
CA ASN A 251 20.78 -26.54 -7.37
C ASN A 251 20.39 -26.61 -8.86
N VAL A 252 21.17 -25.95 -9.73
CA VAL A 252 21.00 -26.02 -11.18
C VAL A 252 22.22 -26.70 -11.77
N HIS A 253 21.99 -27.72 -12.59
CA HIS A 253 23.04 -28.42 -13.31
C HIS A 253 23.45 -27.58 -14.52
N GLN A 254 24.60 -26.93 -14.44
CA GLN A 254 25.16 -26.18 -15.56
C GLN A 254 26.14 -27.05 -16.34
N GLN A 255 25.96 -27.16 -17.66
CA GLN A 255 26.92 -27.87 -18.50
C GLN A 255 28.27 -27.14 -18.49
N VAL A 256 29.34 -27.90 -18.22
CA VAL A 256 30.71 -27.41 -18.22
C VAL A 256 31.57 -28.25 -19.17
N PRO A 257 32.75 -27.77 -19.57
CA PRO A 257 33.63 -28.54 -20.44
C PRO A 257 34.03 -29.90 -19.83
N ILE A 258 34.20 -30.90 -20.71
CA ILE A 258 34.49 -32.29 -20.35
C ILE A 258 35.72 -32.45 -19.44
N TYR A 259 36.74 -31.58 -19.59
CA TYR A 259 37.96 -31.66 -18.79
C TYR A 259 37.73 -31.44 -17.28
N ASN A 260 36.61 -30.83 -16.86
CA ASN A 260 36.27 -30.66 -15.45
C ASN A 260 35.87 -31.98 -14.77
N CYS A 261 35.42 -32.97 -15.54
CA CYS A 261 35.02 -34.29 -15.03
C CYS A 261 36.13 -35.35 -15.14
N ARG A 262 37.35 -34.99 -15.59
CA ARG A 262 38.48 -35.92 -15.80
C ARG A 262 38.91 -36.74 -14.57
N HIS A 263 38.52 -36.30 -13.38
CA HIS A 263 38.78 -37.00 -12.13
C HIS A 263 37.96 -38.30 -11.99
N SER A 264 36.96 -38.53 -12.85
CA SER A 264 36.16 -39.76 -12.89
C SER A 264 36.00 -40.28 -14.32
N PRO A 265 35.88 -41.60 -14.53
CA PRO A 265 35.76 -42.19 -15.85
C PRO A 265 34.47 -41.73 -16.54
N GLN A 266 34.57 -41.38 -17.83
CA GLN A 266 33.41 -40.99 -18.63
C GLN A 266 32.46 -42.17 -18.84
N PRO A 267 31.16 -42.04 -18.52
CA PRO A 267 30.18 -43.09 -18.79
C PRO A 267 30.05 -43.38 -20.29
N GLU A 268 29.73 -44.64 -20.64
CA GLU A 268 29.51 -45.06 -22.03
C GLU A 268 28.38 -44.28 -22.68
N SER A 269 28.57 -43.77 -23.90
CA SER A 269 27.52 -43.09 -24.68
C SER A 269 26.76 -44.02 -25.62
N GLU A 270 27.26 -45.23 -25.84
CA GLU A 270 26.69 -46.22 -26.75
C GLU A 270 26.75 -47.60 -26.11
N ARG A 271 25.68 -48.38 -26.26
CA ARG A 271 25.65 -49.80 -25.87
C ARG A 271 24.94 -50.65 -26.91
N ASN A 272 25.29 -51.94 -26.96
CA ASN A 272 24.59 -52.90 -27.80
C ASN A 272 23.23 -53.26 -27.19
N CYS A 273 22.22 -53.42 -28.04
CA CYS A 273 20.89 -53.92 -27.67
C CYS A 273 20.54 -55.11 -28.56
N THR A 274 19.94 -56.13 -27.95
CA THR A 274 19.40 -57.29 -28.67
C THR A 274 17.89 -57.30 -28.48
N ILE A 275 17.16 -57.12 -29.57
CA ILE A 275 15.71 -57.33 -29.64
C ILE A 275 15.46 -58.78 -30.07
N LYS A 276 14.20 -59.25 -29.95
CA LYS A 276 13.73 -60.50 -30.54
C LYS A 276 14.33 -60.74 -31.94
N GLU A 277 14.63 -62.01 -32.23
CA GLU A 277 15.17 -62.41 -33.52
C GLU A 277 14.29 -61.90 -34.67
N CYS A 278 14.94 -61.48 -35.75
CA CYS A 278 14.23 -61.04 -36.95
C CYS A 278 13.52 -62.23 -37.59
N ALA A 279 12.22 -62.07 -37.86
CA ALA A 279 11.50 -63.07 -38.64
C ALA A 279 12.03 -63.08 -40.08
N PRO A 280 12.18 -64.26 -40.70
CA PRO A 280 12.64 -64.34 -42.08
C PRO A 280 11.57 -63.85 -43.07
N GLU A 281 12.01 -63.25 -44.17
CA GLU A 281 11.13 -62.63 -45.17
C GLU A 281 11.31 -63.24 -46.57
N TRP A 282 10.25 -63.14 -47.39
CA TRP A 282 10.28 -63.61 -48.78
C TRP A 282 11.06 -62.63 -49.67
N PHE A 283 12.21 -63.06 -50.13
CA PHE A 283 12.98 -62.37 -51.16
C PHE A 283 12.65 -62.91 -52.55
N VAL A 284 12.48 -61.99 -53.51
CA VAL A 284 12.19 -62.32 -54.91
C VAL A 284 13.21 -61.67 -55.84
N THR A 285 13.66 -62.41 -56.85
CA THR A 285 14.45 -61.84 -57.94
C THR A 285 13.55 -61.19 -58.99
N SER A 286 14.15 -60.40 -59.89
CA SER A 286 13.50 -59.98 -61.13
C SER A 286 13.05 -61.20 -61.95
N TRP A 287 12.01 -61.00 -62.76
CA TRP A 287 11.53 -62.01 -63.71
C TRP A 287 12.57 -62.30 -64.80
N GLN A 288 12.72 -63.57 -65.15
CA GLN A 288 13.54 -63.95 -66.31
C GLN A 288 12.85 -63.60 -67.63
N LYS A 289 13.59 -63.69 -68.74
CA LYS A 289 13.01 -63.49 -70.09
C LYS A 289 11.85 -64.48 -70.34
N CYS A 290 10.77 -63.98 -70.93
CA CYS A 290 9.61 -64.80 -71.28
C CYS A 290 9.97 -65.90 -72.29
N SER A 291 9.35 -67.08 -72.16
CA SER A 291 9.60 -68.24 -73.01
C SER A 291 9.27 -68.03 -74.49
N THR A 292 8.29 -67.17 -74.78
CA THR A 292 7.88 -66.80 -76.13
C THR A 292 7.85 -65.29 -76.23
N THR A 293 8.05 -64.73 -77.42
CA THR A 293 7.97 -63.29 -77.67
C THR A 293 6.55 -62.81 -77.96
N CYS A 294 5.62 -63.73 -78.28
CA CYS A 294 4.21 -63.49 -78.54
C CYS A 294 3.42 -64.81 -78.44
N GLY A 295 2.08 -64.74 -78.42
CA GLY A 295 1.18 -65.89 -78.47
C GLY A 295 0.92 -66.56 -77.12
N GLY A 296 1.39 -65.96 -76.02
CA GLY A 296 1.33 -66.52 -74.68
C GLY A 296 2.58 -67.34 -74.35
N GLY A 297 3.27 -66.92 -73.28
CA GLY A 297 4.46 -67.56 -72.75
C GLY A 297 4.47 -67.54 -71.23
N SER A 298 5.55 -68.08 -70.67
CA SER A 298 5.77 -68.22 -69.23
C SER A 298 7.10 -67.61 -68.83
N GLN A 299 7.13 -66.93 -67.69
CA GLN A 299 8.36 -66.48 -67.05
C GLN A 299 8.40 -66.92 -65.60
N HIS A 300 9.60 -67.23 -65.13
CA HIS A 300 9.86 -67.67 -63.77
C HIS A 300 10.75 -66.64 -63.06
N ARG A 301 10.66 -66.61 -61.73
CA ARG A 301 11.58 -65.89 -60.86
C ARG A 301 11.93 -66.75 -59.65
N ILE A 302 13.04 -66.44 -59.02
CA ILE A 302 13.46 -67.13 -57.80
C ILE A 302 12.75 -66.47 -56.62
N VAL A 303 12.16 -67.32 -55.77
CA VAL A 303 11.51 -66.92 -54.50
C VAL A 303 12.19 -67.70 -53.38
N MET A 304 12.87 -67.01 -52.48
CA MET A 304 13.61 -67.62 -51.38
C MET A 304 13.29 -66.90 -50.08
N CYS A 305 13.17 -67.69 -49.01
CA CYS A 305 12.99 -67.18 -47.65
C CYS A 305 14.38 -66.89 -47.08
N LEU A 306 14.67 -65.64 -46.79
CA LEU A 306 15.97 -65.20 -46.27
C LEU A 306 15.82 -64.66 -44.84
N ASN A 307 16.81 -64.94 -43.99
CA ASN A 307 16.93 -64.28 -42.69
C ASN A 307 17.61 -62.90 -42.81
N ASP A 308 17.76 -62.22 -41.68
CA ASP A 308 18.50 -60.96 -41.52
C ASP A 308 19.96 -61.00 -42.00
N GLN A 309 20.57 -62.18 -42.05
CA GLN A 309 21.93 -62.40 -42.58
C GLN A 309 21.96 -62.72 -44.08
N GLY A 310 20.84 -62.68 -44.79
CA GLY A 310 20.74 -63.03 -46.21
C GLY A 310 20.92 -64.53 -46.49
N LYS A 311 20.87 -65.38 -45.45
CA LYS A 311 20.95 -66.84 -45.59
C LYS A 311 19.57 -67.42 -45.84
N ARG A 312 19.51 -68.45 -46.69
CA ARG A 312 18.28 -69.18 -46.99
C ARG A 312 17.85 -70.01 -45.78
N VAL A 313 16.67 -69.70 -45.24
CA VAL A 313 16.09 -70.39 -44.06
C VAL A 313 14.63 -70.80 -44.33
N GLY A 314 14.04 -71.57 -43.41
CA GLY A 314 12.59 -71.80 -43.35
C GLY A 314 11.88 -70.81 -42.43
N GLY A 315 10.56 -70.90 -42.29
CA GLY A 315 9.80 -70.10 -41.32
C GLY A 315 9.10 -68.85 -41.86
N CYS A 316 9.26 -68.53 -43.15
CA CYS A 316 8.44 -67.51 -43.79
C CYS A 316 6.98 -67.96 -43.92
N GLU A 317 6.05 -67.03 -43.69
CA GLU A 317 4.61 -67.29 -43.75
C GLU A 317 4.19 -67.73 -45.17
N VAL A 318 3.59 -68.92 -45.30
CA VAL A 318 3.26 -69.51 -46.61
C VAL A 318 2.20 -68.71 -47.37
N SER A 319 1.25 -68.09 -46.64
CA SER A 319 0.19 -67.23 -47.19
C SER A 319 0.75 -66.03 -47.97
N LYS A 320 1.90 -65.50 -47.56
CA LYS A 320 2.56 -64.34 -48.16
C LYS A 320 3.57 -64.72 -49.24
N LYS A 321 3.69 -66.01 -49.59
CA LYS A 321 4.68 -66.47 -50.58
C LYS A 321 4.37 -65.88 -51.96
N PRO A 322 5.27 -65.07 -52.54
CA PRO A 322 5.05 -64.51 -53.86
C PRO A 322 5.03 -65.59 -54.95
N LEU A 323 4.27 -65.36 -56.02
CA LEU A 323 4.21 -66.27 -57.16
C LEU A 323 5.59 -66.41 -57.82
N HIS A 324 6.04 -67.64 -58.05
CA HIS A 324 7.32 -67.93 -58.71
C HIS A 324 7.19 -68.01 -60.23
N TRP A 325 5.96 -67.98 -60.76
CA TRP A 325 5.62 -68.12 -62.16
C TRP A 325 4.49 -67.17 -62.52
N GLN A 326 4.54 -66.60 -63.72
CA GLN A 326 3.42 -65.86 -64.30
C GLN A 326 3.38 -65.99 -65.82
N ARG A 327 2.19 -65.79 -66.39
CA ARG A 327 2.03 -65.66 -67.85
C ARG A 327 2.65 -64.34 -68.32
N CYS A 328 3.25 -64.39 -69.50
CA CYS A 328 3.85 -63.24 -70.16
C CYS A 328 3.58 -63.31 -71.66
N ASN A 329 3.79 -62.18 -72.34
CA ASN A 329 3.67 -62.08 -73.80
C ASN A 329 2.37 -62.65 -74.40
N THR A 330 1.23 -62.33 -73.78
CA THR A 330 -0.12 -62.78 -74.20
C THR A 330 -0.66 -62.05 -75.44
N GLN A 331 0.10 -61.12 -76.02
CA GLN A 331 -0.22 -60.49 -77.29
C GLN A 331 -0.22 -61.50 -78.45
N ASN A 332 -1.10 -61.29 -79.43
CA ASN A 332 -1.13 -62.10 -80.65
C ASN A 332 0.18 -61.95 -81.44
N CYS A 333 0.69 -63.06 -81.98
CA CYS A 333 1.84 -63.03 -82.87
C CYS A 333 1.49 -62.33 -84.19
N PRO A 334 2.36 -61.45 -84.71
CA PRO A 334 2.14 -60.80 -85.99
C PRO A 334 2.05 -61.85 -87.11
N ARG A 335 0.93 -61.86 -87.86
CA ARG A 335 0.72 -62.74 -89.02
C ARG A 335 1.70 -62.35 -90.14
N SER A 336 2.49 -63.31 -90.61
CA SER A 336 3.45 -63.15 -91.70
C SER A 336 2.74 -62.87 -93.03
N ARG A 337 2.64 -61.59 -93.40
CA ARG A 337 2.32 -61.18 -94.77
C ARG A 337 3.62 -60.85 -95.50
N TRP A 338 3.95 -61.71 -96.46
CA TRP A 338 4.92 -61.43 -97.52
C TRP A 338 4.48 -60.18 -98.31
N ARG A 339 5.32 -59.14 -98.35
CA ARG A 339 5.30 -58.11 -99.40
C ARG A 339 6.72 -57.87 -99.93
N ARG A 340 6.81 -57.89 -101.26
CA ARG A 340 7.98 -57.60 -102.09
C ARG A 340 8.41 -56.11 -102.01
N PRO A 341 9.63 -55.79 -102.45
CA PRO A 341 10.41 -54.64 -101.98
C PRO A 341 10.11 -53.35 -102.75
N ASP A 342 10.23 -52.22 -102.07
CA ASP A 342 10.24 -50.90 -102.69
C ASP A 342 11.61 -50.24 -102.51
N LYS A 343 12.26 -49.97 -103.64
CA LYS A 343 13.49 -49.17 -103.77
C LYS A 343 13.05 -47.72 -103.97
N SER A 344 13.30 -46.83 -103.01
CA SER A 344 13.47 -45.39 -103.29
C SER A 344 13.70 -44.58 -102.00
N LYS A 345 14.96 -44.27 -101.69
CA LYS A 345 15.48 -42.90 -101.47
C LYS A 345 16.86 -42.92 -100.83
N ASP A 346 17.88 -42.73 -101.68
CA ASP A 346 19.19 -42.24 -101.28
C ASP A 346 19.06 -40.79 -100.78
N SER A 347 18.94 -40.64 -99.47
CA SER A 347 19.18 -39.39 -98.77
C SER A 347 19.82 -39.72 -97.43
N CYS A 348 21.06 -40.17 -97.47
CA CYS A 348 21.84 -40.34 -96.26
C CYS A 348 22.17 -38.96 -95.66
N LYS A 349 21.96 -38.78 -94.35
CA LYS A 349 22.13 -37.51 -93.64
C LYS A 349 22.93 -37.78 -92.36
N ASP A 350 23.90 -36.92 -92.07
CA ASP A 350 24.76 -37.06 -90.90
C ASP A 350 23.95 -37.13 -89.59
N GLU A 351 24.27 -38.11 -88.75
CA GLU A 351 23.57 -38.36 -87.49
C GLU A 351 23.80 -37.25 -86.45
N SER A 352 24.98 -36.61 -86.48
CA SER A 352 25.31 -35.45 -85.65
C SER A 352 26.38 -34.59 -86.32
N LYS A 353 26.03 -33.34 -86.66
CA LYS A 353 26.97 -32.39 -87.29
C LYS A 353 28.25 -32.20 -86.47
N GLY A 354 28.15 -32.19 -85.14
CA GLY A 354 29.31 -31.99 -84.27
C GLY A 354 30.27 -33.19 -84.25
N MET A 355 29.73 -34.41 -84.26
CA MET A 355 30.55 -35.62 -84.30
C MET A 355 31.18 -35.81 -85.69
N CYS A 356 30.44 -35.53 -86.75
CA CYS A 356 30.90 -35.72 -88.12
C CYS A 356 31.99 -34.73 -88.56
N MET A 357 32.02 -33.51 -87.99
CA MET A 357 33.15 -32.58 -88.13
C MET A 357 34.45 -33.16 -87.54
N ILE A 358 34.37 -33.82 -86.39
CA ILE A 358 35.53 -34.46 -85.74
C ILE A 358 36.00 -35.67 -86.56
N VAL A 359 35.06 -36.47 -87.08
CA VAL A 359 35.37 -37.64 -87.93
C VAL A 359 36.14 -37.23 -89.18
N VAL A 360 35.78 -36.11 -89.82
CA VAL A 360 36.50 -35.55 -90.96
C VAL A 360 37.89 -35.03 -90.56
N GLN A 361 37.98 -34.21 -89.51
CA GLN A 361 39.24 -33.64 -89.04
C GLN A 361 40.25 -34.71 -88.58
N ALA A 362 39.76 -35.82 -88.01
CA ALA A 362 40.58 -36.93 -87.54
C ALA A 362 40.77 -38.05 -88.58
N ARG A 363 40.34 -37.85 -89.84
CA ARG A 363 40.45 -38.82 -90.96
C ARG A 363 39.80 -40.19 -90.70
N PHE A 364 38.75 -40.24 -89.90
CA PHE A 364 38.04 -41.48 -89.58
C PHE A 364 37.00 -41.90 -90.63
N CYS A 365 36.87 -41.16 -91.74
CA CYS A 365 36.01 -41.54 -92.88
C CYS A 365 36.40 -42.86 -93.58
N THR A 366 37.62 -43.36 -93.35
CA THR A 366 38.08 -44.67 -93.83
C THR A 366 37.45 -45.85 -93.06
N ILE A 367 36.94 -45.58 -91.85
CA ILE A 367 36.32 -46.59 -90.98
C ILE A 367 34.83 -46.69 -91.30
N LYS A 368 34.39 -47.87 -91.75
CA LYS A 368 33.03 -48.13 -92.24
C LYS A 368 31.92 -47.67 -91.28
N SER A 369 32.07 -47.91 -89.98
CA SER A 369 31.07 -47.51 -88.97
C SER A 369 30.91 -46.00 -88.82
N TYR A 370 31.98 -45.22 -88.98
CA TYR A 370 31.91 -43.76 -88.97
C TYR A 370 31.43 -43.20 -90.31
N ARG A 371 31.80 -43.86 -91.43
CA ARG A 371 31.35 -43.49 -92.77
C ARG A 371 29.84 -43.65 -92.95
N GLU A 372 29.23 -44.66 -92.34
CA GLU A 372 27.77 -44.89 -92.39
C GLU A 372 26.99 -43.85 -91.56
N ARG A 373 27.56 -43.36 -90.46
CA ARG A 373 26.93 -42.38 -89.55
C ARG A 373 27.14 -40.92 -89.99
N CYS A 374 28.22 -40.67 -90.73
CA CYS A 374 28.65 -39.35 -91.22
C CYS A 374 28.78 -39.33 -92.74
N CYS A 375 27.78 -39.90 -93.41
CA CYS A 375 27.79 -40.15 -94.84
C CYS A 375 27.76 -38.91 -95.72
N GLU A 376 27.21 -37.78 -95.25
CA GLU A 376 27.21 -36.52 -96.00
C GLU A 376 28.55 -35.79 -95.79
N SER A 377 29.09 -35.79 -94.56
CA SER A 377 30.39 -35.18 -94.24
C SER A 377 31.58 -35.92 -94.87
N CYS A 378 31.50 -37.24 -95.03
CA CYS A 378 32.55 -38.08 -95.64
C CYS A 378 32.39 -38.30 -97.16
N LYS A 379 31.48 -37.58 -97.81
CA LYS A 379 31.09 -37.81 -99.22
C LYS A 379 32.16 -37.40 -100.24
N ASN A 380 33.03 -36.46 -99.88
CA ASN A 380 34.04 -35.85 -100.77
C ASN A 380 35.49 -35.95 -100.23
N LEU A 381 35.81 -36.97 -99.41
CA LEU A 381 37.11 -37.17 -98.74
C LEU A 381 37.73 -38.54 -99.00
#